data_AF-A0A356KPQ8-F1
#
_entry.id   AF-A0A356KPQ8-F1
#
_cell.length_a   1.000
_cell.length_b   1.000
_cell.length_c   1.000
_cell.angle_alpha   90.00
_cell.angle_beta   90.00
_cell.angle_gamma   90.00
#
_symmetry.space_group_name_H-M   'P 1'
#
loop_
_entity.id
_entity.type
_entity.pdbx_description
1 polymer ?
#
loop_
_entity_poly.entity_id
_entity_poly.type
_entity_poly.pdbx_seq_one_letter_code
_entity_poly.pdbx_strand_id
1 'polypeptide(L)'
;MATTTYKPTPASEARAQEVAERCGLIWVPRTDSVTRLIRGQGAEGAYVVGPGRVELRDLERRRIAVHAGTYPLVAKFGREHPLVRAVAPLDEPPPARVIDATLGLAKDAIHLAGILGCEVVGLERVRLLVCLAEDGLARLAGEGAAWSAGAARVSVEEADAR
;
A
#
# COMPACT_ATOMS: atom_id res chain seq x y z
N MET A 1 -17.20 -0.04 -2.42
CA MET A 1 -17.38 1.02 -3.45
C MET A 1 -16.11 1.86 -3.57
N ALA A 2 -15.95 2.62 -4.65
CA ALA A 2 -14.87 3.61 -4.83
C ALA A 2 -15.45 5.03 -4.93
N THR A 3 -14.76 6.02 -4.37
CA THR A 3 -15.16 7.44 -4.40
C THR A 3 -13.92 8.33 -4.29
N THR A 4 -14.10 9.64 -4.24
CA THR A 4 -13.01 10.61 -4.09
C THR A 4 -13.05 11.35 -2.74
N THR A 5 -12.01 12.13 -2.46
CA THR A 5 -12.05 13.17 -1.42
C THR A 5 -13.02 14.30 -1.78
N TYR A 6 -13.41 15.13 -0.80
CA TYR A 6 -14.29 16.28 -1.03
C TYR A 6 -13.69 17.24 -2.08
N LYS A 7 -14.54 17.81 -2.94
CA LYS A 7 -14.15 18.69 -4.07
C LYS A 7 -13.05 18.05 -4.95
N PRO A 8 -13.34 16.92 -5.62
CA PRO A 8 -12.34 16.24 -6.42
C PRO A 8 -11.93 17.07 -7.64
N THR A 9 -10.68 16.88 -8.08
CA THR A 9 -10.25 17.33 -9.40
C THR A 9 -10.70 16.31 -10.45
N PRO A 10 -10.86 16.69 -11.73
CA PRO A 10 -11.15 15.73 -12.81
C PRO A 10 -10.17 14.56 -12.86
N ALA A 11 -8.88 14.82 -12.59
CA ALA A 11 -7.86 13.77 -12.51
C ALA A 11 -8.10 12.79 -11.34
N SER A 12 -8.58 13.27 -10.19
CA SER A 12 -8.91 12.40 -9.06
C SER A 12 -10.14 11.55 -9.33
N GLU A 13 -11.13 12.08 -10.07
CA GLU A 13 -12.32 11.32 -10.49
C GLU A 13 -11.95 10.23 -11.50
N ALA A 14 -11.17 10.57 -12.53
CA ALA A 14 -10.70 9.61 -13.52
C ALA A 14 -9.91 8.46 -12.85
N ARG A 15 -8.98 8.79 -11.94
CA ARG A 15 -8.23 7.78 -11.18
C ARG A 15 -9.13 6.94 -10.28
N ALA A 16 -10.15 7.53 -9.68
CA ALA A 16 -11.09 6.78 -8.85
C ALA A 16 -11.96 5.82 -9.66
N GLN A 17 -12.33 6.19 -10.88
CA GLN A 17 -13.03 5.30 -11.83
C GLN A 17 -12.14 4.15 -12.28
N GLU A 18 -10.89 4.44 -12.65
CA GLU A 18 -9.90 3.42 -13.02
C GLU A 18 -9.69 2.40 -11.89
N VAL A 19 -9.48 2.88 -10.66
CA VAL A 19 -9.39 2.02 -9.48
C VAL A 19 -10.66 1.23 -9.26
N ALA A 20 -11.83 1.83 -9.48
CA ALA A 20 -13.10 1.12 -9.33
C ALA A 20 -13.17 -0.07 -10.28
N GLU A 21 -12.82 0.13 -11.55
CA GLU A 21 -12.76 -0.93 -12.55
C GLU A 21 -11.72 -2.00 -12.19
N ARG A 22 -10.48 -1.60 -11.92
CA ARG A 22 -9.36 -2.51 -11.62
C ARG A 22 -9.61 -3.40 -10.40
N CYS A 23 -10.33 -2.88 -9.40
CA CYS A 23 -10.59 -3.59 -8.15
C CYS A 23 -12.04 -4.13 -8.07
N GLY A 24 -12.83 -4.08 -9.15
CA GLY A 24 -14.19 -4.63 -9.19
C GLY A 24 -15.20 -3.91 -8.29
N LEU A 25 -15.04 -2.61 -8.08
CA LEU A 25 -15.88 -1.77 -7.23
C LEU A 25 -16.86 -0.93 -8.05
N ILE A 26 -17.99 -0.58 -7.42
CA ILE A 26 -18.89 0.45 -7.92
C ILE A 26 -18.26 1.83 -7.69
N TRP A 27 -18.12 2.63 -8.76
CA TRP A 27 -17.78 4.05 -8.67
C TRP A 27 -18.97 4.88 -8.19
N VAL A 28 -18.74 5.75 -7.21
CA VAL A 28 -19.75 6.61 -6.61
C VAL A 28 -19.23 8.05 -6.54
N PRO A 29 -19.82 8.99 -7.31
CA PRO A 29 -19.46 10.40 -7.24
C PRO A 29 -19.57 10.97 -5.82
N ARG A 30 -18.68 11.90 -5.51
CA ARG A 30 -18.55 12.46 -4.17
C ARG A 30 -19.59 13.56 -3.91
N THR A 31 -20.81 13.18 -3.52
CA THR A 31 -21.91 14.13 -3.21
C THR A 31 -22.16 14.36 -1.71
N ASP A 32 -21.69 13.46 -0.85
CA ASP A 32 -21.81 13.56 0.62
C ASP A 32 -20.56 12.97 1.31
N SER A 33 -20.55 12.93 2.64
CA SER A 33 -19.55 12.26 3.48
C SER A 33 -19.36 10.79 3.09
N VAL A 34 -18.15 10.24 3.31
CA VAL A 34 -17.81 8.85 2.92
C VAL A 34 -18.76 7.89 3.63
N THR A 35 -18.97 8.09 4.93
CA THR A 35 -19.84 7.25 5.75
C THR A 35 -21.29 7.22 5.22
N ARG A 36 -21.85 8.36 4.79
CA ARG A 36 -23.20 8.37 4.22
C ARG A 36 -23.27 7.69 2.86
N LEU A 37 -22.25 7.88 2.01
CA LEU A 37 -22.15 7.16 0.74
C LEU A 37 -22.02 5.64 0.97
N ILE A 38 -21.19 5.20 1.91
CA ILE A 38 -21.04 3.76 2.25
C ILE A 38 -22.40 3.18 2.63
N ARG A 39 -23.12 3.84 3.56
CA ARG A 39 -24.46 3.41 4.01
C ARG A 39 -25.48 3.41 2.87
N GLY A 40 -25.52 4.46 2.06
CA GLY A 40 -26.46 4.59 0.95
C GLY A 40 -26.27 3.55 -0.15
N GLN A 41 -25.06 3.00 -0.27
CA GLN A 41 -24.74 1.93 -1.22
C GLN A 41 -24.79 0.53 -0.61
N GLY A 42 -25.11 0.40 0.69
CA GLY A 42 -25.03 -0.88 1.39
C GLY A 42 -23.63 -1.51 1.39
N ALA A 43 -22.58 -0.70 1.23
CA ALA A 43 -21.20 -1.17 1.21
C ALA A 43 -20.64 -1.33 2.64
N GLU A 44 -19.60 -2.13 2.81
CA GLU A 44 -18.86 -2.23 4.08
C GLU A 44 -17.78 -1.14 4.21
N GLY A 45 -17.32 -0.62 3.07
CA GLY A 45 -16.26 0.37 3.00
C GLY A 45 -16.13 1.05 1.65
N ALA A 46 -15.21 2.01 1.60
CA ALA A 46 -14.90 2.85 0.47
C ALA A 46 -13.40 2.83 0.17
N TYR A 47 -13.08 2.67 -1.11
CA TYR A 47 -11.79 3.04 -1.65
C TYR A 47 -11.82 4.54 -2.00
N VAL A 48 -11.03 5.35 -1.32
CA VAL A 48 -11.09 6.82 -1.42
C VAL A 48 -9.82 7.34 -2.08
N VAL A 49 -10.00 7.96 -3.24
CA VAL A 49 -8.90 8.56 -4.03
C VAL A 49 -8.86 10.07 -3.80
N GLY A 50 -7.69 10.59 -3.46
CA GLY A 50 -7.44 12.02 -3.30
C GLY A 50 -6.20 12.48 -4.05
N PRO A 51 -5.92 13.80 -4.02
CA PRO A 51 -4.71 14.35 -4.62
C PRO A 51 -3.48 13.82 -3.87
N GLY A 52 -2.76 12.88 -4.49
CA GLY A 52 -1.53 12.30 -3.96
C GLY A 52 -1.70 11.25 -2.88
N ARG A 53 -2.92 10.76 -2.60
CA ARG A 53 -3.09 9.61 -1.69
C ARG A 53 -4.31 8.79 -2.02
N VAL A 54 -4.24 7.54 -1.61
CA VAL A 54 -5.30 6.56 -1.71
C VAL A 54 -5.44 5.86 -0.37
N GLU A 55 -6.67 5.63 0.08
CA GLU A 55 -6.98 5.00 1.36
C GLU A 55 -8.24 4.15 1.27
N LEU A 56 -8.28 3.05 2.02
CA LEU A 56 -9.52 2.34 2.32
C LEU A 56 -10.12 2.92 3.59
N ARG A 57 -11.44 3.10 3.62
CA ARG A 57 -12.20 3.59 4.78
C ARG A 57 -13.43 2.75 5.04
N ASP A 58 -13.80 2.60 6.31
CA ASP A 58 -15.01 1.90 6.70
C ASP A 58 -16.07 2.82 7.35
N LEU A 59 -17.15 2.20 7.83
CA LEU A 59 -18.24 2.88 8.54
C LEU A 59 -17.83 3.51 9.87
N GLU A 60 -16.85 2.93 10.55
CA GLU A 60 -16.26 3.43 11.80
C GLU A 60 -15.23 4.55 11.56
N ARG A 61 -15.05 4.96 10.30
CA ARG A 61 -14.06 5.97 9.86
C ARG A 61 -12.62 5.53 10.10
N ARG A 62 -12.37 4.24 10.32
CA ARG A 62 -11.01 3.68 10.31
C ARG A 62 -10.47 3.80 8.88
N ARG A 63 -9.18 4.04 8.78
CA ARG A 63 -8.49 4.23 7.51
C ARG A 63 -7.24 3.39 7.45
N ILE A 64 -7.01 2.77 6.30
CA ILE A 64 -5.73 2.14 5.99
C ILE A 64 -5.23 2.66 4.65
N ALA A 65 -3.93 2.89 4.60
CA ALA A 65 -3.20 3.35 3.44
C ALA A 65 -1.76 2.83 3.56
N VAL A 66 -1.08 2.71 2.43
CA VAL A 66 0.35 2.42 2.41
C VAL A 66 1.10 3.69 2.78
N HIS A 67 1.95 3.61 3.79
CA HIS A 67 2.71 4.75 4.28
C HIS A 67 4.01 4.26 4.92
N ALA A 68 5.04 5.11 4.93
CA ALA A 68 6.34 4.75 5.52
C ALA A 68 6.27 4.46 7.02
N GLY A 69 5.32 5.08 7.75
CA GLY A 69 4.96 4.69 9.12
C GLY A 69 6.14 4.69 10.08
N THR A 70 6.47 3.51 10.62
CA THR A 70 7.55 3.30 11.59
C THR A 70 8.93 3.14 10.94
N TYR A 71 9.06 3.23 9.61
CA TYR A 71 10.34 3.08 8.91
C TYR A 71 11.48 3.87 9.56
N PRO A 72 11.35 5.18 9.88
CA PRO A 72 12.44 5.93 10.51
C PRO A 72 12.83 5.42 11.91
N LEU A 73 11.92 4.73 12.61
CA LEU A 73 12.20 4.12 13.91
C LEU A 73 12.96 2.80 13.74
N VAL A 74 12.48 1.94 12.83
CA VAL A 74 13.03 0.58 12.66
C VAL A 74 14.33 0.57 11.86
N ALA A 75 14.51 1.49 10.90
CA ALA A 75 15.70 1.56 10.07
C ALA A 75 16.98 1.88 10.87
N LYS A 76 16.85 2.48 12.06
CA LYS A 76 17.97 2.77 12.97
C LYS A 76 18.68 1.51 13.46
N PHE A 77 17.96 0.39 13.54
CA PHE A 77 18.53 -0.90 13.93
C PHE A 77 19.29 -1.55 12.76
N GLY A 78 19.08 -1.09 11.52
CA GLY A 78 19.74 -1.62 10.34
C GLY A 78 19.69 -3.15 10.29
N ARG A 79 20.85 -3.77 10.11
CA ARG A 79 20.98 -5.24 10.06
C ARG A 79 20.75 -5.94 11.40
N GLU A 80 20.73 -5.22 12.52
CA GLU A 80 20.44 -5.81 13.83
C GLU A 80 18.94 -6.02 14.09
N HIS A 81 18.07 -5.42 13.25
CA HIS A 81 16.63 -5.58 13.39
C HIS A 81 16.22 -7.06 13.29
N PRO A 82 15.37 -7.59 14.20
CA PRO A 82 15.06 -9.03 14.24
C PRO A 82 14.55 -9.61 12.91
N LEU A 83 13.66 -8.90 12.22
CA LEU A 83 13.18 -9.30 10.89
C LEU A 83 14.32 -9.36 9.86
N VAL A 84 15.23 -8.39 9.87
CA VAL A 84 16.33 -8.33 8.91
C VAL A 84 17.30 -9.49 9.17
N ARG A 85 17.65 -9.75 10.43
CA ARG A 85 18.50 -10.89 10.83
C ARG A 85 17.91 -12.25 10.47
N ALA A 86 16.59 -12.38 10.54
CA ALA A 86 15.90 -13.62 10.19
C ALA A 86 16.00 -13.90 8.68
N VAL A 87 16.04 -12.86 7.85
CA VAL A 87 16.17 -12.99 6.38
C VAL A 87 17.62 -13.08 5.94
N ALA A 88 18.52 -12.34 6.59
CA ALA A 88 19.95 -12.33 6.30
C ALA A 88 20.75 -12.21 7.61
N PRO A 89 21.30 -13.32 8.12
CA PRO A 89 22.19 -13.32 9.28
C PRO A 89 23.34 -12.31 9.14
N LEU A 90 23.90 -11.83 10.27
CA LEU A 90 24.89 -10.73 10.26
C LEU A 90 26.19 -11.07 9.52
N ASP A 91 26.54 -12.34 9.52
CA ASP A 91 27.72 -12.96 8.92
C ASP A 91 27.49 -13.43 7.47
N GLU A 92 26.29 -13.24 6.93
CA GLU A 92 25.93 -13.64 5.57
C GLU A 92 25.63 -12.44 4.66
N PRO A 93 25.95 -12.52 3.36
CA PRO A 93 25.55 -11.48 2.41
C PRO A 93 24.03 -11.38 2.29
N PRO A 94 23.46 -10.18 2.06
CA PRO A 94 22.03 -10.06 1.74
C PRO A 94 21.63 -10.94 0.55
N PRO A 95 20.44 -11.57 0.57
CA PRO A 95 19.92 -12.22 -0.62
C PRO A 95 19.65 -11.19 -1.71
N ALA A 96 19.81 -11.58 -2.97
CA ALA A 96 19.46 -10.71 -4.09
C ALA A 96 17.94 -10.45 -4.18
N ARG A 97 17.13 -11.43 -3.77
CA ARG A 97 15.67 -11.41 -3.88
C ARG A 97 15.01 -12.08 -2.66
N VAL A 98 13.90 -11.53 -2.21
CA VAL A 98 13.05 -12.05 -1.13
C VAL A 98 11.61 -12.15 -1.62
N ILE A 99 10.88 -13.17 -1.16
CA ILE A 99 9.44 -13.30 -1.39
C ILE A 99 8.73 -13.00 -0.07
N ASP A 100 7.87 -11.98 -0.07
CA ASP A 100 6.93 -11.72 1.02
C ASP A 100 5.58 -12.33 0.64
N ALA A 101 5.26 -13.48 1.21
CA ALA A 101 4.03 -14.21 0.92
C ALA A 101 2.76 -13.55 1.51
N THR A 102 2.90 -12.45 2.26
CA THR A 102 1.81 -11.79 3.00
C THR A 102 1.98 -10.27 2.97
N LEU A 103 2.16 -9.70 1.78
CA LEU A 103 2.61 -8.32 1.60
C LEU A 103 1.79 -7.30 2.41
N GLY A 104 0.46 -7.43 2.41
CA GLY A 104 -0.44 -6.53 3.12
C GLY A 104 -0.22 -5.06 2.74
N LEU A 105 0.28 -4.25 3.67
CA LEU A 105 0.57 -2.81 3.45
C LEU A 105 2.05 -2.53 3.09
N ALA A 106 2.81 -3.57 2.75
CA ALA A 106 4.20 -3.51 2.30
C ALA A 106 5.22 -2.91 3.29
N LYS A 107 4.87 -2.75 4.57
CA LYS A 107 5.75 -2.12 5.57
C LYS A 107 7.06 -2.89 5.76
N ASP A 108 6.94 -4.20 5.94
CA ASP A 108 8.07 -5.08 6.16
C ASP A 108 8.89 -5.27 4.88
N ALA A 109 8.22 -5.41 3.73
CA ALA A 109 8.86 -5.45 2.42
C ALA A 109 9.72 -4.20 2.13
N ILE A 110 9.17 -2.99 2.33
CA ILE A 110 9.92 -1.73 2.16
C ILE A 110 11.12 -1.68 3.12
N HIS A 111 10.94 -2.12 4.36
CA HIS A 111 12.00 -2.14 5.36
C HIS A 111 13.12 -3.10 4.97
N LEU A 112 12.79 -4.34 4.61
CA LEU A 112 13.74 -5.35 4.15
C LEU A 112 14.50 -4.84 2.92
N ALA A 113 13.79 -4.40 1.89
CA ALA A 113 14.40 -3.89 0.66
C ALA A 113 15.30 -2.67 0.93
N GLY A 114 14.88 -1.78 1.83
CA GLY A 114 15.64 -0.57 2.18
C GLY A 114 16.93 -0.87 2.94
N ILE A 115 16.92 -1.84 3.86
CA ILE A 115 18.10 -2.20 4.68
C ILE A 115 19.04 -3.17 3.96
N LEU A 116 18.49 -4.16 3.28
CA LEU A 116 19.25 -5.21 2.62
C LEU A 116 19.64 -4.84 1.18
N GLY A 117 18.98 -3.86 0.58
CA GLY A 117 19.16 -3.49 -0.82
C GLY A 117 18.66 -4.55 -1.81
N CYS A 118 17.86 -5.51 -1.35
CA CYS A 118 17.33 -6.60 -2.14
C CYS A 118 16.03 -6.23 -2.86
N GLU A 119 15.69 -7.00 -3.89
CA GLU A 119 14.37 -6.96 -4.51
C GLU A 119 13.38 -7.77 -3.66
N VAL A 120 12.17 -7.25 -3.45
CA VAL A 120 11.08 -7.97 -2.77
C VAL A 120 9.94 -8.19 -3.74
N VAL A 121 9.50 -9.45 -3.86
CA VAL A 121 8.26 -9.83 -4.55
C VAL A 121 7.20 -10.06 -3.48
N GLY A 122 6.23 -9.17 -3.40
CA GLY A 122 5.12 -9.27 -2.47
C GLY A 122 3.92 -9.96 -3.09
N LEU A 123 3.44 -11.01 -2.45
CA LEU A 123 2.21 -11.70 -2.81
C LEU A 123 1.07 -11.19 -1.93
N GLU A 124 -0.04 -10.83 -2.57
CA GLU A 124 -1.27 -10.43 -1.87
C GLU A 124 -2.49 -11.00 -2.59
N ARG A 125 -3.36 -11.70 -1.85
CA ARG A 125 -4.55 -12.34 -2.42
C ARG A 125 -5.74 -11.40 -2.54
N VAL A 126 -5.78 -10.34 -1.74
CA VAL A 126 -6.89 -9.38 -1.72
C VAL A 126 -6.63 -8.31 -2.76
N ARG A 127 -7.36 -8.37 -3.89
CA ARG A 127 -7.30 -7.39 -4.99
C ARG A 127 -7.28 -5.93 -4.53
N LEU A 128 -8.09 -5.57 -3.52
CA LEU A 128 -8.12 -4.21 -2.98
C LEU A 128 -6.80 -3.79 -2.33
N LEU A 129 -6.11 -4.72 -1.67
CA LEU A 129 -4.80 -4.47 -1.07
C LEU A 129 -3.70 -4.47 -2.14
N VAL A 130 -3.80 -5.30 -3.18
CA VAL A 130 -2.91 -5.23 -4.36
C VAL A 130 -2.95 -3.83 -4.98
N CYS A 131 -4.16 -3.35 -5.34
CA CYS A 131 -4.36 -2.01 -5.89
C CYS A 131 -3.77 -0.91 -4.97
N LEU A 132 -3.98 -1.06 -3.65
CA LEU A 132 -3.52 -0.08 -2.65
C LEU A 132 -1.99 -0.10 -2.48
N ALA A 133 -1.39 -1.29 -2.51
CA ALA A 133 0.05 -1.54 -2.42
C ALA A 133 0.79 -0.91 -3.60
N GLU A 134 0.37 -1.20 -4.83
CA GLU A 134 0.97 -0.65 -6.04
C GLU A 134 0.95 0.89 -6.05
N ASP A 135 -0.21 1.48 -5.75
CA ASP A 135 -0.39 2.93 -5.68
C ASP A 135 0.52 3.56 -4.62
N GLY A 136 0.54 2.94 -3.44
CA GLY A 136 1.34 3.34 -2.30
C GLY A 136 2.83 3.28 -2.55
N LEU A 137 3.31 2.17 -3.10
CA LEU A 137 4.72 1.92 -3.39
C LEU A 137 5.23 2.87 -4.47
N ALA A 138 4.49 3.03 -5.58
CA ALA A 138 4.85 3.96 -6.65
C ALA A 138 5.00 5.39 -6.12
N ARG A 139 4.07 5.83 -5.26
CA ARG A 139 4.17 7.14 -4.61
C ARG A 139 5.38 7.23 -3.67
N LEU A 140 5.54 6.27 -2.75
CA LEU A 140 6.63 6.29 -1.78
C LEU A 140 8.01 6.26 -2.46
N ALA A 141 8.14 5.54 -3.58
CA ALA A 141 9.34 5.51 -4.40
C ALA A 141 9.69 6.90 -4.98
N GLY A 142 8.69 7.71 -5.31
CA GLY A 142 8.86 9.07 -5.86
C GLY A 142 9.08 10.18 -4.83
N GLU A 143 9.02 9.90 -3.53
CA GLU A 143 9.10 10.94 -2.48
C GLU A 143 10.53 11.44 -2.20
N GLY A 144 11.58 10.73 -2.66
CA GLY A 144 12.98 11.11 -2.41
C GLY A 144 13.42 11.01 -0.94
N ALA A 145 12.70 10.23 -0.14
CA ALA A 145 12.93 10.05 1.30
C ALA A 145 13.69 8.75 1.62
N ALA A 146 14.00 8.52 2.89
CA ALA A 146 14.80 7.37 3.34
C ALA A 146 14.18 5.99 3.00
N TRP A 147 12.86 5.93 2.78
CA TRP A 147 12.13 4.72 2.38
C TRP A 147 12.00 4.57 0.87
N SER A 148 12.24 5.62 0.08
CA SER A 148 11.94 5.63 -1.36
C SER A 148 12.74 4.58 -2.12
N ALA A 149 14.00 4.37 -1.75
CA ALA A 149 14.84 3.31 -2.30
C ALA A 149 14.25 1.92 -2.01
N GLY A 150 13.79 1.66 -0.78
CA GLY A 150 13.15 0.39 -0.43
C GLY A 150 11.85 0.19 -1.20
N ALA A 151 10.98 1.20 -1.25
CA ALA A 151 9.71 1.14 -1.98
C ALA A 151 9.90 0.87 -3.48
N ALA A 152 10.95 1.43 -4.10
CA ALA A 152 11.25 1.21 -5.52
C ALA A 152 11.68 -0.23 -5.87
N ARG A 153 12.04 -1.03 -4.86
CA ARG A 153 12.47 -2.44 -5.00
C ARG A 153 11.40 -3.45 -4.61
N VAL A 154 10.18 -2.98 -4.30
CA VAL A 154 9.05 -3.86 -3.98
C VAL A 154 8.14 -3.96 -5.20
N SER A 155 7.94 -5.17 -5.68
CA SER A 155 6.94 -5.52 -6.68
C SER A 155 5.75 -6.22 -6.04
N VAL A 156 4.56 -6.10 -6.63
CA VAL A 156 3.32 -6.68 -6.11
C VAL A 156 2.78 -7.67 -7.13
N GLU A 157 2.45 -8.87 -6.69
CA GLU A 157 1.74 -9.88 -7.47
C GLU A 157 0.48 -10.30 -6.73
N GLU A 158 -0.62 -10.42 -7.47
CA GLU A 158 -1.84 -10.98 -6.94
C GLU A 158 -1.78 -12.52 -6.98
N ALA A 159 -1.62 -13.12 -5.82
CA ALA A 159 -1.50 -14.57 -5.68
C ALA A 159 -1.98 -15.03 -4.30
N ASP A 160 -2.40 -16.29 -4.22
CA ASP A 160 -2.55 -17.00 -2.95
C ASP A 160 -1.28 -17.82 -2.68
N ALA A 161 -0.71 -17.64 -1.50
CA ALA A 161 0.52 -18.32 -1.09
C ALA A 161 0.25 -19.59 -0.25
N ARG A 162 -1.00 -20.08 -0.24
CA ARG A 162 -1.46 -21.26 0.50
C ARG A 162 -1.96 -22.36 -0.43
#